data_AF-A0A0B6YK27-F1
#
_entry.id   AF-A0A0B6YK27-F1
#
_cell.length_a   1.000
_cell.length_b   1.000
_cell.length_c   1.000
_cell.angle_alpha   90.00
_cell.angle_beta   90.00
_cell.angle_gamma   90.00
#
_symmetry.space_group_name_H-M   'P 1'
#
loop_
_entity.id
_entity.type
_entity.pdbx_description
1 polymer ?
#
loop_
_entity_poly.entity_id
_entity_poly.type
_entity_poly.pdbx_seq_one_letter_code
_entity_poly.pdbx_strand_id
1 'polypeptide(L)'
;QNRMELLKLLLTCFSETMYLPPVADAHAVPNQWIQFFTSTENRHALPLFTSLLNCLCSYDPVGYGVPYNHLMFTDSREPLVEVALQVLCVTMENEANTQVISVDGTSGGTAMDQTGEGRGSDNLFLNYLSRIHREEDFAFILKGITRLLNNPLQQTYLPGSCKRIQFYQELLVLFWK
;
A
#
# COMPACT_ATOMS: atom_id res chain seq x y z
N GLN A 1 10.51 10.65 -13.24
CA GLN A 1 11.72 9.82 -13.14
C GLN A 1 12.25 9.79 -11.71
N ASN A 2 12.77 10.88 -11.13
CA ASN A 2 13.36 10.89 -9.78
C ASN A 2 12.46 10.32 -8.67
N ARG A 3 11.14 10.60 -8.72
CA ARG A 3 10.17 10.06 -7.74
C ARG A 3 10.06 8.54 -7.80
N MET A 4 10.08 7.98 -9.00
CA MET A 4 9.97 6.53 -9.21
C MET A 4 11.22 5.82 -8.69
N GLU A 5 12.40 6.34 -9.01
CA GLU A 5 13.67 5.76 -8.54
C GLU A 5 13.79 5.82 -7.01
N LEU A 6 13.28 6.88 -6.38
CA LEU A 6 13.22 6.97 -4.92
C LEU A 6 12.28 5.91 -4.31
N LEU A 7 11.09 5.71 -4.89
CA LEU A 7 10.18 4.67 -4.41
C LEU A 7 10.74 3.26 -4.63
N LYS A 8 11.44 3.02 -5.74
CA LYS A 8 12.16 1.75 -5.99
C LYS A 8 13.24 1.51 -4.94
N LEU A 9 14.03 2.54 -4.60
CA LEU A 9 15.04 2.44 -3.56
C LEU A 9 14.41 2.08 -2.21
N LEU A 10 13.30 2.75 -1.84
CA LEU A 10 12.57 2.42 -0.61
C LEU A 10 12.06 0.98 -0.63
N LEU A 11 11.49 0.52 -1.75
CA LEU A 11 11.01 -0.85 -1.89
C LEU A 11 12.14 -1.88 -1.72
N THR A 12 13.34 -1.59 -2.24
CA THR A 12 14.53 -2.41 -2.00
C THR A 12 14.88 -2.47 -0.52
N CYS A 13 14.85 -1.34 0.21
CA CYS A 13 15.08 -1.32 1.66
C CYS A 13 14.00 -2.11 2.42
N PHE A 14 12.74 -2.04 1.99
CA PHE A 14 11.63 -2.78 2.58
C PHE A 14 11.71 -4.30 2.30
N SER A 15 12.49 -4.69 1.31
CA SER A 15 12.68 -6.08 0.88
C SER A 15 13.87 -6.79 1.54
N GLU A 16 14.41 -6.27 2.65
CA GLU A 16 15.58 -6.80 3.35
C GLU A 16 15.50 -8.32 3.59
N THR A 17 14.33 -8.83 3.93
CA THR A 17 14.07 -10.25 4.21
C THR A 17 14.32 -11.17 3.01
N MET A 18 14.22 -10.67 1.77
CA MET A 18 14.54 -11.45 0.56
C MET A 18 16.04 -11.72 0.40
N TYR A 19 16.89 -10.93 1.05
CA TYR A 19 18.34 -11.04 0.97
C TYR A 19 18.93 -11.85 2.13
N LEU A 20 18.11 -12.23 3.11
CA LEU A 20 18.55 -13.06 4.22
C LEU A 20 18.50 -14.55 3.82
N PRO A 21 19.48 -15.37 4.25
CA PRO A 21 19.37 -16.81 4.11
C PRO A 21 18.13 -17.31 4.88
N PRO A 22 17.52 -18.45 4.48
CA PRO A 22 16.37 -19.04 5.16
C PRO A 22 16.79 -19.66 6.50
N VAL A 23 17.15 -18.82 7.46
CA VAL A 23 17.42 -19.15 8.85
C VAL A 23 16.13 -18.94 9.64
N ALA A 24 15.88 -19.79 10.64
CA ALA A 24 14.62 -19.80 11.40
C ALA A 24 14.18 -18.42 11.95
N ASP A 25 15.13 -17.52 12.21
CA ASP A 25 14.87 -16.18 12.79
C ASP A 25 14.86 -15.04 11.76
N ALA A 26 15.15 -15.29 10.48
CA ALA A 26 15.27 -14.25 9.45
C ALA A 26 13.96 -13.48 9.19
N HIS A 27 12.82 -14.10 9.50
CA HIS A 27 11.49 -13.48 9.40
C HIS A 27 10.87 -13.11 10.76
N ALA A 28 11.61 -13.33 11.86
CA ALA A 28 11.12 -13.04 13.21
C ALA A 28 11.23 -11.56 13.57
N VAL A 29 12.16 -10.83 12.94
CA VAL A 29 12.37 -9.40 13.18
C VAL A 29 11.63 -8.58 12.12
N PRO A 30 10.76 -7.64 12.51
CA PRO A 30 10.10 -6.76 11.56
C PRO A 30 11.12 -5.86 10.86
N ASN A 31 10.87 -5.54 9.59
CA ASN A 31 11.77 -4.66 8.84
C ASN A 31 11.81 -3.24 9.47
N GLN A 32 12.99 -2.83 9.94
CA GLN A 32 13.18 -1.57 10.64
C GLN A 32 12.88 -0.35 9.76
N TRP A 33 13.13 -0.44 8.46
CA TRP A 33 12.81 0.61 7.51
C TRP A 33 11.31 0.82 7.40
N ILE A 34 10.52 -0.26 7.33
CA ILE A 34 9.06 -0.18 7.30
C ILE A 34 8.53 0.39 8.62
N GLN A 35 9.07 -0.10 9.75
CA GLN A 35 8.69 0.37 11.08
C GLN A 35 8.92 1.88 11.23
N PHE A 36 10.12 2.37 10.89
CA PHE A 36 10.40 3.81 10.93
C PHE A 36 9.55 4.60 9.92
N PHE A 37 9.39 4.09 8.70
CA PHE A 37 8.64 4.79 7.65
C PHE A 37 7.17 5.02 8.02
N THR A 38 6.59 4.08 8.77
CA THR A 38 5.19 4.11 9.21
C THR A 38 4.99 4.59 10.66
N SER A 39 6.06 4.91 11.40
CA SER A 39 5.96 5.34 12.81
C SER A 39 5.73 6.85 12.97
N THR A 40 5.42 7.24 14.22
CA THR A 40 5.31 8.64 14.65
C THR A 40 6.61 9.43 14.58
N GLU A 41 7.76 8.77 14.46
CA GLU A 41 9.06 9.44 14.29
C GLU A 41 9.18 10.07 12.89
N ASN A 42 8.45 9.53 11.91
CA ASN A 42 8.35 10.11 10.58
C ASN A 42 7.30 11.23 10.54
N ARG A 43 7.75 12.47 10.74
CA ARG A 43 6.91 13.69 10.59
C ARG A 43 6.21 13.84 9.23
N HIS A 44 6.64 13.10 8.21
CA HIS A 44 6.06 13.14 6.87
C HIS A 44 5.17 11.93 6.57
N ALA A 45 4.88 11.07 7.55
CA ALA A 45 4.07 9.85 7.36
C ALA A 45 2.71 10.13 6.70
N LEU A 46 1.95 11.11 7.19
CA LEU A 46 0.63 11.45 6.63
C LEU A 46 0.72 12.00 5.19
N PRO A 47 1.57 12.99 4.87
CA PRO A 47 1.78 13.43 3.48
C PRO A 47 2.25 12.31 2.55
N LEU A 48 3.09 11.38 3.02
CA LEU A 48 3.56 10.26 2.22
C LEU A 48 2.42 9.28 1.93
N PHE A 49 1.67 8.87 2.95
CA PHE A 49 0.49 8.01 2.81
C PHE A 49 -0.51 8.59 1.81
N THR A 50 -0.91 9.85 2.02
CA THR A 50 -1.88 10.53 1.14
C THR A 50 -1.34 10.70 -0.28
N SER A 51 -0.04 11.00 -0.46
CA SER A 51 0.57 11.09 -1.79
C SER A 51 0.55 9.74 -2.52
N LEU A 52 0.89 8.64 -1.84
CA LEU A 52 0.88 7.30 -2.44
C LEU A 52 -0.55 6.90 -2.86
N LEU A 53 -1.52 7.12 -1.96
CA LEU A 53 -2.93 6.82 -2.20
C LEU A 53 -3.50 7.69 -3.34
N ASN A 54 -3.12 8.96 -3.41
CA ASN A 54 -3.50 9.86 -4.49
C ASN A 54 -2.86 9.46 -5.83
N CYS A 55 -1.61 9.01 -5.84
CA CYS A 55 -0.98 8.49 -7.06
C CYS A 55 -1.78 7.33 -7.64
N LEU A 56 -2.21 6.39 -6.79
CA LEU A 56 -3.04 5.26 -7.19
C LEU A 56 -4.43 5.70 -7.64
N CYS A 57 -5.20 6.36 -6.77
CA CYS A 57 -6.62 6.62 -7.01
C CYS A 57 -6.87 7.66 -8.11
N SER A 58 -5.92 8.56 -8.38
CA SER A 58 -6.02 9.54 -9.48
C SER A 58 -5.59 8.97 -10.84
N TYR A 59 -5.03 7.76 -10.90
CA TYR A 59 -4.53 7.20 -12.15
C TYR A 59 -5.66 6.71 -13.06
N ASP A 60 -5.66 7.20 -14.30
CA ASP A 60 -6.62 6.83 -15.34
C ASP A 60 -5.90 6.11 -16.49
N PRO A 61 -6.06 4.78 -16.64
CA PRO A 61 -5.40 4.02 -17.70
C PRO A 61 -6.02 4.25 -19.09
N VAL A 62 -7.24 4.79 -19.15
CA VAL A 62 -7.97 5.01 -20.41
C VAL A 62 -7.68 6.42 -20.97
N GLY A 63 -7.49 7.40 -20.09
CA GLY A 63 -7.15 8.78 -20.48
C GLY A 63 -8.28 9.43 -21.26
N TYR A 64 -8.08 9.70 -22.55
CA TYR A 64 -9.06 10.40 -23.41
C TYR A 64 -10.26 9.54 -23.85
N GLY A 65 -10.33 8.26 -23.48
CA GLY A 65 -11.46 7.41 -23.87
C GLY A 65 -11.46 6.95 -25.33
N VAL A 66 -10.38 7.25 -26.07
CA VAL A 66 -10.26 6.94 -27.50
C VAL A 66 -9.58 5.58 -27.69
N PRO A 67 -10.05 4.73 -28.63
CA PRO A 67 -9.37 3.50 -29.03
C PRO A 67 -7.91 3.73 -29.40
N TYR A 68 -7.03 2.81 -29.00
CA TYR A 68 -5.59 2.79 -29.33
C TYR A 68 -4.78 3.99 -28.80
N ASN A 69 -5.32 4.77 -27.86
CA ASN A 69 -4.63 5.92 -27.24
C ASN A 69 -3.23 5.54 -26.71
N HIS A 70 -3.09 4.35 -26.13
CA HIS A 70 -1.84 3.85 -25.57
C HIS A 70 -0.78 3.44 -26.60
N LEU A 71 -1.14 3.30 -27.88
CA LEU A 71 -0.17 3.10 -28.97
C LEU A 71 0.38 4.44 -29.48
N MET A 72 -0.45 5.48 -29.42
CA MET A 72 -0.08 6.83 -29.88
C MET A 72 0.69 7.62 -28.81
N PHE A 73 0.42 7.36 -27.53
CA PHE A 73 1.00 8.11 -26.41
C PHE A 73 1.61 7.18 -25.37
N THR A 74 2.84 7.51 -24.96
CA THR A 74 3.54 6.80 -23.88
C THR A 74 3.01 7.23 -22.52
N ASP A 75 2.52 6.27 -21.75
CA ASP A 75 2.09 6.50 -20.38
C ASP A 75 3.27 6.42 -19.41
N SER A 76 3.76 7.59 -18.99
CA SER A 76 4.84 7.69 -18.00
C SER A 76 4.36 7.65 -16.54
N ARG A 77 3.05 7.65 -16.31
CA ARG A 77 2.45 7.63 -14.96
C ARG A 77 2.30 6.21 -14.46
N GLU A 78 1.93 5.26 -15.32
CA GLU A 78 1.71 3.87 -14.93
C GLU A 78 2.84 3.28 -14.08
N PRO A 79 4.12 3.37 -14.49
CA PRO A 79 5.18 2.72 -13.72
C PRO A 79 5.43 3.39 -12.36
N LEU A 80 5.06 4.68 -12.21
CA LEU A 80 5.11 5.34 -10.90
C LEU A 80 3.97 4.85 -9.99
N VAL A 81 2.80 4.63 -10.56
CA VAL A 81 1.62 4.13 -9.84
C VAL A 81 1.82 2.71 -9.37
N GLU A 82 2.41 1.86 -10.21
CA GLU A 82 2.78 0.49 -9.88
C GLU A 82 3.71 0.44 -8.66
N VAL A 83 4.81 1.19 -8.66
CA VAL A 83 5.74 1.20 -7.52
C VAL A 83 5.10 1.84 -6.28
N ALA A 84 4.26 2.87 -6.44
CA ALA A 84 3.53 3.46 -5.32
C ALA A 84 2.55 2.46 -4.67
N LEU A 85 1.87 1.65 -5.48
CA LEU A 85 1.00 0.57 -5.02
C LEU A 85 1.79 -0.53 -4.30
N GLN A 86 2.93 -0.95 -4.85
CA GLN A 86 3.80 -1.93 -4.19
C GLN A 86 4.27 -1.44 -2.81
N VAL A 87 4.66 -0.17 -2.70
CA VAL A 87 5.00 0.46 -1.42
C VAL A 87 3.81 0.48 -0.46
N LEU A 88 2.59 0.80 -0.93
CA LEU A 88 1.38 0.72 -0.10
C LEU A 88 1.13 -0.70 0.41
N CYS A 89 1.19 -1.71 -0.45
CA CYS A 89 1.00 -3.11 -0.06
C CYS A 89 1.98 -3.52 1.04
N VAL A 90 3.28 -3.29 0.83
CA VAL A 90 4.34 -3.69 1.78
C VAL A 90 4.23 -2.93 3.10
N THR A 91 3.92 -1.63 3.06
CA THR A 91 3.78 -0.83 4.29
C THR A 91 2.50 -1.15 5.06
N MET A 92 1.44 -1.60 4.39
CA MET A 92 0.19 -2.02 5.04
C MET A 92 0.17 -3.49 5.47
N GLU A 93 1.09 -4.32 4.97
CA GLU A 93 1.22 -5.72 5.35
C GLU A 93 1.78 -5.91 6.77
N ASN A 94 2.47 -4.91 7.31
CA ASN A 94 3.01 -4.91 8.67
C ASN A 94 1.91 -4.73 9.72
N GLU A 95 0.94 -5.63 9.75
CA GLU A 95 0.13 -5.88 10.93
C GLU A 95 1.08 -6.49 11.94
N ALA A 96 1.38 -5.74 13.00
CA ALA A 96 2.29 -6.13 14.06
C ALA A 96 1.89 -7.52 14.57
N ASN A 97 2.59 -8.57 14.13
CA ASN A 97 2.50 -9.91 14.70
C ASN A 97 3.18 -9.94 16.08
N THR A 98 2.95 -8.90 16.88
CA THR A 98 3.23 -8.81 18.31
C THR A 98 2.01 -9.28 19.09
N GLN A 99 1.32 -10.30 18.59
CA GLN A 99 0.73 -11.29 19.49
C GLN A 99 1.90 -12.19 19.90
N VAL A 100 2.74 -11.70 20.81
CA VAL A 100 3.53 -12.61 21.63
C VAL A 100 2.49 -13.39 22.42
N ILE A 101 2.01 -14.50 21.87
CA ILE A 101 1.30 -15.50 22.64
C ILE A 101 2.38 -16.04 23.56
N SER A 102 2.52 -15.42 24.73
CA SER A 102 3.28 -15.97 25.83
C SER A 102 2.63 -17.31 26.15
N VAL A 103 3.27 -18.40 25.71
CA VAL A 103 2.83 -19.79 25.92
C VAL A 103 2.97 -20.19 27.39
N ASP A 104 3.41 -19.29 28.26
CA ASP A 104 3.42 -19.50 29.69
C ASP A 104 2.17 -18.83 30.28
N GLY A 105 1.20 -19.67 30.69
CA GLY A 105 -0.07 -19.29 31.31
C GLY A 105 0.08 -18.68 32.71
N THR A 106 1.09 -17.83 32.90
CA THR A 106 1.47 -17.32 34.21
C THR A 106 1.95 -15.87 34.10
N SER A 107 1.04 -14.94 33.88
CA SER A 107 1.23 -13.57 34.35
C SER A 107 -0.04 -13.11 35.05
N GLY A 108 -0.06 -13.41 36.36
CA GLY A 108 -0.92 -12.73 37.31
C GLY A 108 -0.72 -11.23 37.18
N GLY A 109 -1.84 -10.52 37.20
CA GLY A 109 -1.85 -9.06 37.18
C GLY A 109 -1.10 -8.48 38.37
N THR A 110 -0.47 -7.33 38.12
CA THR A 110 -0.64 -6.09 38.89
C THR A 110 0.30 -5.04 38.31
N ALA A 111 -0.26 -4.05 37.61
CA ALA A 111 -0.03 -2.64 37.90
C ALA A 111 -0.84 -1.82 36.89
N MET A 112 -1.93 -1.29 37.42
CA MET A 112 -2.84 -0.32 36.83
C MET A 112 -2.10 1.02 36.74
N ASP A 113 -1.97 1.59 35.54
CA ASP A 113 -2.39 2.97 35.21
C ASP A 113 -1.84 3.43 33.83
N GLN A 114 -2.72 3.50 32.84
CA GLN A 114 -2.89 4.61 31.89
C GLN A 114 -3.91 4.18 30.81
N THR A 115 -5.16 4.54 31.10
CA THR A 115 -6.16 5.03 30.13
C THR A 115 -6.04 4.62 28.66
N GLY A 116 -6.88 3.64 28.27
CA GLY A 116 -7.87 3.81 27.20
C GLY A 116 -7.37 4.10 25.79
N GLU A 117 -7.21 3.04 25.00
CA GLU A 117 -7.71 2.83 23.63
C GLU A 117 -6.96 1.63 23.06
N GLY A 118 -7.63 0.77 22.29
CA GLY A 118 -7.10 -0.52 21.87
C GLY A 118 -5.69 -0.42 21.28
N ARG A 119 -4.87 -1.46 21.50
CA ARG A 119 -3.58 -1.67 20.83
C ARG A 119 -3.80 -1.68 19.31
N GLY A 120 -3.96 -0.50 18.71
CA GLY A 120 -3.92 -0.28 17.29
C GLY A 120 -2.48 -0.54 16.83
N SER A 121 -2.32 -0.96 15.59
CA SER A 121 -1.00 -1.07 14.97
C SER A 121 -0.21 0.23 15.18
N ASP A 122 1.05 0.14 15.63
CA ASP A 122 2.00 1.28 15.65
C ASP A 122 2.21 1.91 14.26
N ASN A 123 1.72 1.22 13.22
CA ASN A 123 1.68 1.65 11.85
C ASN A 123 0.65 2.78 11.62
N LEU A 124 1.15 4.00 11.46
CA LEU A 124 0.32 5.17 11.18
C LEU A 124 -0.44 5.08 9.86
N PHE A 125 0.03 4.35 8.86
CA PHE A 125 -0.67 4.25 7.58
C PHE A 125 -2.00 3.52 7.76
N LEU A 126 -2.01 2.43 8.54
CA LEU A 126 -3.23 1.71 8.92
C LEU A 126 -4.13 2.57 9.80
N ASN A 127 -3.56 3.31 10.75
CA ASN A 127 -4.31 4.24 11.59
C ASN A 127 -5.00 5.33 10.75
N TYR A 128 -4.30 5.92 9.77
CA TYR A 128 -4.88 6.91 8.87
C TYR A 128 -5.97 6.30 8.01
N LEU A 129 -5.73 5.13 7.42
CA LEU A 129 -6.71 4.45 6.57
C LEU A 129 -8.01 4.13 7.33
N SER A 130 -7.91 3.59 8.54
CA SER A 130 -9.07 3.27 9.39
C SER A 130 -9.87 4.49 9.83
N ARG A 131 -9.26 5.68 9.83
CA ARG A 131 -9.90 6.94 10.21
C ARG A 131 -10.45 7.74 9.03
N ILE A 132 -10.35 7.22 7.79
CA ILE A 132 -10.97 7.87 6.63
C ILE A 132 -12.49 7.72 6.73
N HIS A 133 -13.17 8.84 6.97
CA HIS A 133 -14.63 8.90 7.11
C HIS A 133 -15.26 10.05 6.34
N ARG A 134 -14.46 10.93 5.74
CA ARG A 134 -14.94 12.05 4.93
C ARG A 134 -15.49 11.49 3.62
N GLU A 135 -16.72 11.83 3.30
CA GLU A 135 -17.44 11.30 2.13
C GLU A 135 -16.68 11.54 0.83
N GLU A 136 -16.08 12.72 0.67
CA GLU A 136 -15.28 13.05 -0.52
C GLU A 136 -14.04 12.17 -0.68
N ASP A 137 -13.34 11.88 0.42
CA ASP A 137 -12.13 11.06 0.42
C ASP A 137 -12.49 9.59 0.13
N PHE A 138 -13.57 9.10 0.73
CA PHE A 138 -14.08 7.75 0.48
C PHE A 138 -14.54 7.57 -0.97
N ALA A 139 -15.32 8.53 -1.50
CA ALA A 139 -15.78 8.50 -2.89
C ALA A 139 -14.61 8.56 -3.88
N PHE A 140 -13.58 9.34 -3.58
CA PHE A 140 -12.35 9.41 -4.38
C PHE A 140 -11.61 8.07 -4.43
N ILE A 141 -11.39 7.45 -3.26
CA ILE A 141 -10.72 6.14 -3.14
C ILE A 141 -11.51 5.07 -3.87
N LEU A 142 -12.81 4.96 -3.57
CA LEU A 142 -13.67 3.94 -4.15
C LEU A 142 -13.75 4.09 -5.67
N LYS A 143 -13.92 5.32 -6.18
CA LYS A 143 -13.94 5.58 -7.63
C LYS A 143 -12.62 5.21 -8.29
N GLY A 144 -11.49 5.55 -7.66
CA GLY A 144 -10.16 5.23 -8.14
C GLY A 144 -9.93 3.73 -8.25
N ILE A 145 -10.13 3.00 -7.15
CA ILE A 145 -9.97 1.54 -7.09
C ILE A 145 -10.95 0.85 -8.06
N THR A 146 -12.22 1.23 -8.07
CA THR A 146 -13.25 0.66 -8.97
C THR A 146 -12.88 0.85 -10.44
N ARG A 147 -12.35 2.02 -10.83
CA ARG A 147 -11.89 2.26 -12.20
C ARG A 147 -10.76 1.29 -12.58
N LEU A 148 -9.79 1.11 -11.70
CA LEU A 148 -8.63 0.27 -11.97
C LEU A 148 -9.00 -1.23 -11.99
N LEU A 149 -9.84 -1.69 -11.07
CA LEU A 149 -10.33 -3.08 -11.05
C LEU A 149 -11.21 -3.41 -12.25
N ASN A 150 -12.00 -2.45 -12.76
CA ASN A 150 -12.83 -2.68 -13.95
C ASN A 150 -12.05 -2.65 -15.26
N ASN A 151 -10.87 -2.03 -15.31
CA ASN A 151 -10.06 -1.93 -16.52
C ASN A 151 -9.79 -3.28 -17.22
N PRO A 152 -9.31 -4.34 -16.52
CA PRO A 152 -9.11 -5.65 -17.15
C PRO A 152 -10.43 -6.35 -17.55
N LEU A 153 -11.56 -5.97 -16.94
CA LEU A 153 -12.89 -6.57 -17.20
C LEU A 153 -13.61 -5.90 -18.38
N GLN A 154 -13.17 -4.73 -18.82
CA GLN A 154 -13.81 -4.01 -19.92
C GLN A 154 -13.70 -4.77 -21.24
N GLN A 155 -14.85 -5.18 -21.77
CA GLN A 155 -14.97 -5.72 -23.11
C GLN A 155 -15.12 -4.58 -24.12
N THR A 156 -14.35 -4.64 -25.20
CA THR A 156 -14.44 -3.70 -26.31
C THR A 156 -14.67 -4.45 -27.60
N TYR A 157 -15.44 -3.85 -28.51
CA TYR A 157 -15.72 -4.42 -29.83
C TYR A 157 -14.47 -4.50 -30.71
N LEU A 158 -13.50 -3.62 -30.46
CA LEU A 158 -12.25 -3.56 -31.21
C LEU A 158 -11.15 -4.31 -30.44
N PRO A 159 -10.49 -5.30 -31.06
CA PRO A 159 -9.44 -6.06 -30.41
C PRO A 159 -8.26 -5.15 -30.05
N GLY A 160 -7.81 -5.22 -28.79
CA GLY A 160 -6.68 -4.45 -28.29
C GLY A 160 -6.88 -2.94 -28.26
N SER A 161 -8.12 -2.43 -28.36
CA SER A 161 -8.36 -0.99 -28.41
C SER A 161 -8.12 -0.27 -27.09
N CYS A 162 -8.25 -0.97 -25.97
CA CYS A 162 -8.06 -0.41 -24.64
C CYS A 162 -6.79 -0.94 -23.98
N LYS A 163 -6.10 -0.04 -23.29
CA LYS A 163 -4.96 -0.39 -22.46
C LYS A 163 -5.42 -1.21 -21.27
N ARG A 164 -4.70 -2.29 -20.97
CA ARG A 164 -4.85 -3.08 -19.74
C ARG A 164 -3.73 -2.75 -18.78
N ILE A 165 -4.09 -2.45 -17.53
CA ILE A 165 -3.12 -2.27 -16.44
C ILE A 165 -2.37 -3.58 -16.18
N GLN A 166 -1.08 -3.50 -15.84
CA GLN A 166 -0.26 -4.67 -15.52
C GLN A 166 -0.27 -5.03 -14.03
N PHE A 167 -0.47 -4.04 -13.16
CA PHE A 167 -0.40 -4.15 -11.69
C PHE A 167 -1.72 -4.59 -11.02
N TYR A 168 -2.55 -5.37 -11.73
CA TYR A 168 -3.87 -5.75 -11.22
C TYR A 168 -3.80 -6.70 -10.01
N GLN A 169 -2.71 -7.48 -9.89
CA GLN A 169 -2.53 -8.43 -8.79
C GLN A 169 -2.27 -7.70 -7.48
N GLU A 170 -1.37 -6.72 -7.49
CA GLU A 170 -1.06 -5.87 -6.34
C GLU A 170 -2.28 -5.06 -5.91
N LEU A 171 -3.12 -4.64 -6.88
CA LEU A 171 -4.35 -3.93 -6.59
C LEU A 171 -5.36 -4.82 -5.85
N LEU A 172 -5.44 -6.11 -6.21
CA LEU A 172 -6.26 -7.08 -5.51
C LEU A 172 -5.73 -7.36 -4.11
N VAL A 173 -4.40 -7.44 -3.94
CA VAL A 173 -3.77 -7.58 -2.61
C VAL A 173 -4.15 -6.40 -1.72
N LEU A 174 -4.03 -5.17 -2.22
CA LEU A 174 -4.42 -3.98 -1.47
C LEU A 174 -5.92 -3.96 -1.14
N PHE A 175 -6.78 -4.34 -2.09
CA PHE A 175 -8.23 -4.34 -1.89
C PHE A 175 -8.73 -5.40 -0.91
N TRP A 176 -8.02 -6.53 -0.81
CA TRP A 176 -8.36 -7.61 0.10
C TRP A 176 -7.96 -7.33 1.56
N LYS A 177 -7.04 -6.38 1.77
CA LYS A 177 -6.61 -5.92 3.10
C LYS A 177 -7.61 -4.91 3.67
#